data_AF-A0A6I5CGW0-F1
#
_entry.id   AF-A0A6I5CGW0-F1
#
_cell.length_a   1.000
_cell.length_b   1.000
_cell.length_c   1.000
_cell.angle_alpha   90.00
_cell.angle_beta   90.00
_cell.angle_gamma   90.00
#
_symmetry.space_group_name_H-M   'P 1'
#
loop_
_entity.id
_entity.type
_entity.pdbx_description
1 polymer ?
#
loop_
_entity_poly.entity_id
_entity_poly.type
_entity_poly.pdbx_seq_one_letter_code
_entity_poly.pdbx_strand_id
1 'polypeptide(L)'
;AGPPQLLYAGTVDAARVVILYDGLRIVRYAEPQDSTAGAALDFARVDGASGPEASAVVLDRSDGNVRYLTAPWVRAAAQRDLLKPTSAALDLGLSDGVTGPLAGTARQTGACTSWRVLRLTGDGGSQLLSDLGELVPARLTTGRPA
;
A
#
# COMPACT_ATOMS: atom_id res chain seq x y z
N ALA A 1 5.69 -17.95 13.97
CA ALA A 1 5.40 -16.56 14.38
C ALA A 1 6.17 -16.29 15.67
N GLY A 2 6.82 -15.14 15.75
CA GLY A 2 7.51 -14.63 16.94
C GLY A 2 6.70 -13.50 17.61
N PRO A 3 7.32 -12.78 18.56
CA PRO A 3 6.71 -11.60 19.17
C PRO A 3 6.37 -10.54 18.10
N PRO A 4 5.18 -9.92 18.15
CA PRO A 4 4.81 -8.90 17.18
C PRO A 4 5.70 -7.66 17.31
N GLN A 5 6.26 -7.22 16.19
CA GLN A 5 7.05 -6.00 16.09
C GLN A 5 6.19 -4.86 15.57
N LEU A 6 6.26 -3.70 16.23
CA LEU A 6 5.59 -2.50 15.77
C LEU A 6 6.31 -1.93 14.54
N LEU A 7 5.58 -1.82 13.43
CA LEU A 7 6.07 -1.18 12.22
C LEU A 7 5.55 0.26 12.09
N TYR A 8 4.34 0.53 12.56
CA TYR A 8 3.73 1.86 12.50
C TYR A 8 2.64 2.01 13.57
N ALA A 9 2.55 3.20 14.16
CA ALA A 9 1.41 3.64 14.95
C ALA A 9 1.21 5.15 14.71
N GLY A 10 0.04 5.54 14.23
CA GLY A 10 -0.25 6.94 13.96
C GLY A 10 -1.65 7.15 13.40
N THR A 11 -2.02 8.42 13.25
CA THR A 11 -3.29 8.80 12.61
C THR A 11 -3.09 8.94 11.11
N VAL A 12 -3.95 8.32 10.32
CA VAL A 12 -4.01 8.42 8.87
C VAL A 12 -5.44 8.78 8.51
N ASP A 13 -5.63 9.92 7.84
CA ASP A 13 -6.94 10.52 7.61
C ASP A 13 -7.73 10.66 8.92
N ALA A 14 -8.90 10.03 9.03
CA ALA A 14 -9.75 10.06 10.22
C ALA A 14 -9.61 8.79 11.11
N ALA A 15 -8.58 7.98 10.89
CA ALA A 15 -8.38 6.71 11.58
C ALA A 15 -7.04 6.64 12.33
N ARG A 16 -7.05 6.03 13.51
CA ARG A 16 -5.83 5.59 14.20
C ARG A 16 -5.46 4.22 13.68
N VAL A 17 -4.24 4.06 13.20
CA VAL A 17 -3.76 2.85 12.53
C VAL A 17 -2.53 2.30 13.23
N VAL A 18 -2.50 0.99 13.43
CA VAL A 18 -1.34 0.25 13.94
C VAL A 18 -1.00 -0.88 12.98
N ILE A 19 0.27 -0.99 12.62
CA ILE A 19 0.81 -2.10 11.82
C ILE A 19 1.78 -2.92 12.68
N LEU A 20 1.53 -4.23 12.76
CA LEU A 20 2.37 -5.20 13.46
C LEU A 20 2.86 -6.27 12.50
N TYR A 21 4.06 -6.80 12.74
CA TYR A 21 4.61 -7.95 12.00
C TYR A 21 5.13 -9.02 12.97
N ASP A 22 4.70 -10.27 12.81
CA ASP A 22 5.06 -11.40 13.70
C ASP A 22 6.13 -12.33 13.10
N GLY A 23 6.79 -11.93 12.01
CA GLY A 23 7.72 -12.79 11.26
C GLY A 23 7.05 -13.66 10.17
N LEU A 24 5.72 -13.77 10.15
CA LEU A 24 4.97 -14.49 9.11
C LEU A 24 3.83 -13.66 8.50
N ARG A 25 3.26 -12.75 9.28
CA ARG A 25 2.05 -12.01 8.94
C ARG A 25 2.17 -10.55 9.33
N ILE A 26 1.57 -9.71 8.50
CA ILE A 26 1.25 -8.33 8.87
C ILE A 26 -0.19 -8.28 9.39
N VAL A 27 -0.36 -7.53 10.48
CA VAL A 27 -1.66 -7.22 11.08
C VAL A 27 -1.85 -5.72 11.03
N ARG A 28 -3.00 -5.29 10.51
CA ARG A 28 -3.44 -3.90 10.55
C ARG A 28 -4.62 -3.78 11.48
N TYR A 29 -4.46 -2.98 12.51
CA TYR A 29 -5.58 -2.49 13.32
C TYR A 29 -5.90 -1.07 12.89
N ALA A 30 -7.18 -0.76 12.71
CA ALA A 30 -7.63 0.60 12.40
C ALA A 30 -8.94 0.90 13.14
N GLU A 31 -9.02 2.05 13.80
CA GLU A 31 -10.24 2.55 14.43
C GLU A 31 -10.51 4.00 14.05
N PRO A 32 -11.77 4.46 13.99
CA PRO A 32 -12.07 5.89 13.90
C PRO A 32 -11.42 6.68 15.05
N GLN A 33 -10.97 7.91 14.77
CA GLN A 33 -10.28 8.72 15.77
C GLN A 33 -11.16 9.08 16.98
N ASP A 34 -12.48 9.21 16.76
CA ASP A 34 -13.44 9.68 17.75
C ASP A 34 -14.28 8.54 18.38
N SER A 35 -14.04 7.29 17.98
CA SER A 35 -14.80 6.14 18.48
C SER A 35 -14.08 4.82 18.18
N THR A 36 -14.19 3.85 19.09
CA THR A 36 -13.72 2.48 18.83
C THR A 36 -14.75 1.65 18.05
N ALA A 37 -15.97 2.17 17.83
CA ALA A 37 -17.00 1.51 17.06
C ALA A 37 -16.59 1.47 15.57
N GLY A 38 -16.62 0.28 14.97
CA GLY A 38 -16.14 0.09 13.59
C GLY A 38 -14.63 -0.15 13.49
N ALA A 39 -13.95 -0.46 14.59
CA ALA A 39 -12.58 -0.94 14.55
C ALA A 39 -12.46 -2.20 13.67
N ALA A 40 -11.43 -2.22 12.83
CA ALA A 40 -11.12 -3.32 11.93
C ALA A 40 -9.77 -3.95 12.30
N LEU A 41 -9.67 -5.26 12.05
CA LEU A 41 -8.45 -6.02 12.24
C LEU A 41 -8.22 -6.91 11.02
N ASP A 42 -7.24 -6.53 10.20
CA ASP A 42 -6.90 -7.21 8.96
C ASP A 42 -5.63 -8.03 9.12
N PHE A 43 -5.56 -9.20 8.47
CA PHE A 43 -4.39 -10.08 8.46
C PHE A 43 -3.95 -10.38 7.04
N ALA A 44 -2.64 -10.34 6.78
CA ALA A 44 -2.05 -10.82 5.54
C ALA A 44 -0.81 -11.67 5.79
N ARG A 45 -0.72 -12.82 5.10
CA ARG A 45 0.49 -13.66 5.07
C ARG A 45 1.54 -12.98 4.20
N VAL A 46 2.77 -12.89 4.70
CA VAL A 46 3.91 -12.24 4.02
C VAL A 46 5.21 -13.02 4.21
N ASP A 47 5.14 -14.30 4.59
CA ASP A 47 6.28 -15.16 4.94
C ASP A 47 7.26 -15.45 3.79
N GLY A 48 6.92 -15.06 2.56
CA GLY A 48 7.83 -15.07 1.40
C GLY A 48 8.10 -13.69 0.79
N ALA A 49 7.54 -12.62 1.35
CA ALA A 49 7.69 -11.28 0.78
C ALA A 49 9.13 -10.79 0.95
N SER A 50 9.77 -10.45 -0.16
CA SER A 50 11.14 -9.93 -0.15
C SER A 50 11.32 -8.83 -1.18
N GLY A 51 12.29 -7.94 -0.95
CA GLY A 51 12.63 -6.85 -1.86
C GLY A 51 11.39 -6.03 -2.28
N PRO A 52 11.03 -6.00 -3.59
CA PRO A 52 9.87 -5.26 -4.09
C PRO A 52 8.53 -5.63 -3.44
N GLU A 53 8.32 -6.91 -3.08
CA GLU A 53 7.07 -7.38 -2.46
C GLU A 53 6.95 -6.96 -0.99
N ALA A 54 8.07 -6.66 -0.34
CA ALA A 54 8.10 -6.13 1.03
C ALA A 54 8.06 -4.60 1.08
N SER A 55 7.83 -3.91 -0.05
CA SER A 55 8.05 -2.46 -0.15
C SER A 55 6.88 -1.58 0.29
N ALA A 56 5.67 -2.12 0.44
CA ALA A 56 4.52 -1.35 0.95
C ALA A 56 3.42 -2.20 1.56
N VAL A 57 2.69 -1.58 2.49
CA VAL A 57 1.43 -2.09 3.05
C VAL A 57 0.40 -0.97 3.14
N VAL A 58 -0.89 -1.33 3.05
CA VAL A 58 -1.98 -0.35 3.13
C VAL A 58 -2.15 0.12 4.58
N LEU A 59 -2.20 1.45 4.76
CA LEU A 59 -2.55 2.07 6.04
C LEU A 59 -4.02 2.45 6.11
N ASP A 60 -4.57 2.99 5.02
CA ASP A 60 -5.97 3.39 4.99
C ASP A 60 -6.59 3.31 3.59
N ARG A 61 -7.91 3.10 3.58
CA ARG A 61 -8.78 3.22 2.41
C ARG A 61 -9.99 4.07 2.76
N SER A 62 -9.93 5.34 2.41
CA SER A 62 -10.99 6.33 2.65
C SER A 62 -11.23 7.17 1.40
N ASP A 63 -12.49 7.58 1.19
CA ASP A 63 -12.90 8.49 0.10
C ASP A 63 -12.41 8.10 -1.30
N GLY A 64 -12.30 6.80 -1.57
CA GLY A 64 -11.82 6.26 -2.85
C GLY A 64 -10.31 6.34 -3.04
N ASN A 65 -9.55 6.71 -2.01
CA ASN A 65 -8.10 6.76 -2.00
C ASN A 65 -7.51 5.66 -1.12
N VAL A 66 -6.22 5.42 -1.32
CA VAL A 66 -5.41 4.44 -0.58
C VAL A 66 -4.12 5.14 -0.17
N ARG A 67 -3.71 4.97 1.10
CA ARG A 67 -2.39 5.40 1.58
C ARG A 67 -1.59 4.19 2.00
N TYR A 68 -0.29 4.24 1.73
CA TYR A 68 0.62 3.13 2.01
C TYR A 68 1.70 3.55 3.00
N LEU A 69 2.04 2.66 3.91
CA LEU A 69 3.33 2.66 4.59
C LEU A 69 4.35 2.01 3.64
N THR A 70 5.47 2.67 3.42
CA THR A 70 6.55 2.16 2.57
C THR A 70 7.71 1.64 3.41
N ALA A 71 8.45 0.68 2.84
CA ALA A 71 9.66 0.18 3.48
C ALA A 71 10.77 1.24 3.52
N PRO A 72 11.71 1.18 4.47
CA PRO A 72 12.72 2.23 4.67
C PRO A 72 13.65 2.51 3.47
N TRP A 73 13.80 1.56 2.55
CA TRP A 73 14.63 1.70 1.34
C TRP A 73 13.90 2.41 0.18
N VAL A 74 12.60 2.70 0.33
CA VAL A 74 11.81 3.43 -0.66
C VAL A 74 12.12 4.93 -0.58
N ARG A 75 12.45 5.53 -1.72
CA ARG A 75 12.84 6.94 -1.82
C ARG A 75 11.82 7.83 -2.54
N ALA A 76 10.95 7.24 -3.35
CA ALA A 76 9.91 7.97 -4.05
C ALA A 76 8.67 7.09 -4.30
N ALA A 77 7.51 7.73 -4.29
CA ALA A 77 6.23 7.12 -4.62
C ALA A 77 5.50 7.97 -5.64
N ALA A 78 4.94 7.35 -6.68
CA ALA A 78 4.19 8.03 -7.72
C ALA A 78 3.01 7.19 -8.18
N GLN A 79 1.93 7.83 -8.62
CA GLN A 79 0.83 7.19 -9.32
C GLN A 79 1.14 7.10 -10.82
N ARG A 80 0.82 5.96 -11.41
CA ARG A 80 0.80 5.75 -12.87
C ARG A 80 -0.53 5.16 -13.30
N ASP A 81 -0.99 5.51 -14.50
CA ASP A 81 -2.14 4.87 -15.13
C ASP A 81 -1.65 3.88 -16.19
N LEU A 82 -1.96 2.59 -16.02
CA LEU A 82 -1.54 1.55 -16.96
C LEU A 82 -2.20 1.69 -18.33
N LEU A 83 -3.39 2.29 -18.40
CA LEU A 83 -4.07 2.53 -19.67
C LEU A 83 -3.53 3.78 -20.39
N LYS A 84 -2.68 4.57 -19.73
CA LYS A 84 -2.03 5.77 -20.28
C LYS A 84 -0.54 5.78 -19.94
N PRO A 85 0.24 4.76 -20.36
CA PRO A 85 1.60 4.54 -19.87
C PRO A 85 2.59 5.65 -20.24
N THR A 86 2.30 6.42 -21.29
CA THR A 86 3.13 7.56 -21.74
C THR A 86 2.83 8.86 -21.00
N SER A 87 1.70 8.96 -20.29
CA SER A 87 1.38 10.14 -19.48
C SER A 87 2.32 10.25 -18.28
N ALA A 88 2.64 11.48 -17.85
CA ALA A 88 3.52 11.72 -16.71
C ALA A 88 3.02 11.03 -15.42
N ALA A 89 3.95 10.57 -14.58
CA ALA A 89 3.60 10.10 -13.25
C ALA A 89 3.13 11.29 -12.42
N LEU A 90 2.11 11.07 -11.60
CA LEU A 90 1.78 12.00 -10.53
C LEU A 90 2.62 11.64 -9.31
N ASP A 91 3.46 12.57 -8.87
CA ASP A 91 4.22 12.39 -7.63
C ASP A 91 3.25 12.36 -6.44
N LEU A 92 3.37 11.33 -5.59
CA LEU A 92 2.57 11.20 -4.37
C LEU A 92 3.30 11.77 -3.16
N GLY A 93 4.62 11.98 -3.26
CA GLY A 93 5.47 12.32 -2.14
C GLY A 93 5.55 11.20 -1.09
N LEU A 94 6.44 11.41 -0.11
CA LEU A 94 6.57 10.60 1.09
C LEU A 94 6.68 11.54 2.29
N SER A 95 5.90 11.26 3.34
CA SER A 95 6.02 11.91 4.64
C SER A 95 6.19 10.82 5.68
N ASP A 96 7.35 10.75 6.33
CA ASP A 96 7.67 9.73 7.33
C ASP A 96 7.39 8.30 6.86
N GLY A 97 7.70 8.02 5.58
CA GLY A 97 7.47 6.71 4.95
C GLY A 97 6.03 6.46 4.49
N VAL A 98 5.10 7.40 4.69
CA VAL A 98 3.71 7.32 4.23
C VAL A 98 3.53 8.04 2.90
N THR A 99 2.83 7.40 1.95
CA THR A 99 2.53 8.03 0.66
C THR A 99 1.43 9.08 0.78
N GLY A 100 1.42 10.06 -0.13
CA GLY A 100 0.18 10.78 -0.46
C GLY A 100 -0.93 9.83 -0.95
N PRO A 101 -2.17 10.34 -1.08
CA PRO A 101 -3.32 9.54 -1.49
C PRO A 101 -3.17 9.04 -2.94
N LEU A 102 -3.22 7.72 -3.11
CA LEU A 102 -3.38 7.07 -4.42
C LEU A 102 -4.87 6.86 -4.69
N ALA A 103 -5.38 7.31 -5.83
CA ALA A 103 -6.77 7.00 -6.18
C ALA A 103 -6.95 5.50 -6.44
N GLY A 104 -7.84 4.87 -5.68
CA GLY A 104 -8.02 3.42 -5.62
C GLY A 104 -8.63 2.81 -6.88
N THR A 105 -8.30 1.54 -7.11
CA THR A 105 -8.80 0.71 -8.22
C THR A 105 -9.81 -0.35 -7.78
N ALA A 106 -9.76 -0.79 -6.51
CA ALA A 106 -10.53 -1.93 -6.01
C ALA A 106 -12.06 -1.75 -6.08
N ARG A 107 -12.56 -0.50 -6.17
CA ARG A 107 -14.00 -0.19 -6.17
C ARG A 107 -14.51 0.40 -7.48
N GLN A 108 -13.73 0.35 -8.55
CA GLN A 108 -14.15 0.89 -9.85
C GLN A 108 -15.25 0.03 -10.46
N THR A 109 -16.34 0.67 -10.89
CA THR A 109 -17.47 0.04 -11.60
C THR A 109 -17.58 0.62 -13.02
N GLY A 110 -18.07 -0.18 -13.97
CA GLY A 110 -18.23 0.23 -15.36
C GLY A 110 -17.01 -0.04 -16.24
N ALA A 111 -16.87 0.71 -17.34
CA ALA A 111 -15.80 0.49 -18.32
C ALA A 111 -14.42 0.86 -17.75
N CYS A 112 -13.45 -0.03 -17.90
CA CYS A 112 -12.06 0.23 -17.50
C CYS A 112 -11.43 1.25 -18.46
N THR A 113 -11.40 2.51 -18.03
CA THR A 113 -10.82 3.64 -18.78
C THR A 113 -9.56 4.19 -18.11
N SER A 114 -9.22 3.67 -16.92
CA SER A 114 -8.03 3.99 -16.14
C SER A 114 -7.72 2.83 -15.20
N TRP A 115 -6.44 2.55 -14.97
CA TRP A 115 -6.01 1.61 -13.93
C TRP A 115 -4.78 2.18 -13.23
N ARG A 116 -5.00 2.71 -12.02
CA ARG A 116 -3.98 3.43 -11.27
C ARG A 116 -3.17 2.49 -10.40
N VAL A 117 -1.85 2.58 -10.54
CA VAL A 117 -0.89 1.75 -9.81
C VAL A 117 0.07 2.64 -9.03
N LEU A 118 0.55 2.10 -7.91
CA LEU A 118 1.62 2.68 -7.13
C LEU A 118 2.95 2.30 -7.77
N ARG A 119 3.72 3.30 -8.20
CA ARG A 119 5.12 3.15 -8.57
C ARG A 119 5.97 3.55 -7.38
N LEU A 120 6.71 2.59 -6.84
CA LEU A 120 7.74 2.87 -5.85
C LEU A 120 9.11 2.88 -6.53
N THR A 121 10.02 3.69 -6.01
CA THR A 121 11.43 3.68 -6.42
C THR A 121 12.29 3.62 -5.17
N GLY A 122 13.24 2.68 -5.12
CA GLY A 122 14.17 2.50 -4.01
C GLY A 122 15.53 2.00 -4.48
N ASP A 123 16.29 1.37 -3.60
CA ASP A 123 17.62 0.82 -3.91
C ASP A 123 17.64 -0.20 -5.06
N GLY A 124 16.62 -1.04 -5.15
CA GLY A 124 16.48 -2.06 -6.20
C GLY A 124 15.90 -1.56 -7.53
N GLY A 125 15.73 -0.24 -7.69
CA GLY A 125 15.07 0.36 -8.84
C GLY A 125 13.58 0.64 -8.62
N SER A 126 12.81 0.63 -9.71
CA SER A 126 11.38 0.93 -9.68
C SER A 126 10.52 -0.31 -9.90
N GLN A 127 9.43 -0.40 -9.14
CA GLN A 127 8.41 -1.44 -9.24
C GLN A 127 7.02 -0.84 -9.30
N LEU A 128 6.10 -1.56 -9.95
CA LEU A 128 4.68 -1.23 -9.99
C LEU A 128 3.92 -2.19 -9.08
N LEU A 129 3.05 -1.62 -8.26
CA LEU A 129 2.21 -2.29 -7.28
C LEU A 129 0.75 -1.89 -7.55
N SER A 130 -0.15 -2.87 -7.58
CA SER A 130 -1.57 -2.65 -7.83
C SER A 130 -2.38 -2.95 -6.58
N ASP A 131 -3.33 -2.07 -6.26
CA ASP A 131 -4.33 -2.38 -5.24
C ASP A 131 -5.38 -3.33 -5.81
N LEU A 132 -5.52 -4.50 -5.20
CA LEU A 132 -6.54 -5.50 -5.50
C LEU A 132 -7.51 -5.74 -4.32
N GLY A 133 -7.49 -4.85 -3.32
CA GLY A 133 -8.32 -4.94 -2.11
C GLY A 133 -7.62 -5.58 -0.91
N GLU A 134 -6.44 -6.15 -1.11
CA GLU A 134 -5.64 -6.84 -0.07
C GLU A 134 -4.80 -5.87 0.76
N LEU A 135 -4.34 -6.28 1.95
CA LEU A 135 -3.49 -5.43 2.81
C LEU A 135 -2.10 -5.16 2.20
N VAL A 136 -1.61 -6.07 1.37
CA VAL A 136 -0.35 -5.94 0.62
C VAL A 136 -0.70 -5.80 -0.87
N PRO A 137 -0.21 -4.77 -1.56
CA PRO A 137 -0.52 -4.59 -2.97
C PRO A 137 0.21 -5.62 -3.84
N ALA A 138 -0.41 -6.00 -4.96
CA ALA A 138 0.14 -7.00 -5.86
C ALA A 138 1.24 -6.39 -6.74
N ARG A 139 2.42 -7.02 -6.76
CA ARG A 139 3.50 -6.64 -7.66
C ARG A 139 3.15 -6.99 -9.10
N LEU A 140 3.26 -6.01 -9.98
CA LEU A 140 3.11 -6.23 -11.42
C LEU A 140 4.47 -6.57 -12.03
N THR A 141 4.52 -7.72 -12.68
CA THR A 141 5.68 -8.19 -13.44
C THR A 141 5.34 -8.28 -14.92
N THR A 142 6.34 -8.15 -15.78
CA THR A 142 6.21 -8.32 -17.22
C THR A 142 7.16 -9.40 -17.70
N GLY A 143 6.90 -9.96 -18.88
CA GLY A 143 7.71 -11.00 -19.48
C GLY A 143 7.16 -12.41 -19.22
N ARG A 144 7.98 -13.42 -19.54
CA ARG A 144 7.61 -14.82 -19.32
C ARG A 144 7.75 -15.15 -17.83
N PRO A 145 6.78 -15.87 -17.24
CA PRO A 145 6.97 -16.47 -15.91
C PRO A 145 8.25 -17.30 -15.90
N ALA A 146 9.00 -17.22 -14.81
CA ALA A 146 10.17 -18.06 -14.59
C ALA A 146 9.77 -19.52 -14.32
#